data_AF-A0A819TVA4-F1
#
_entry.id   AF-A0A819TVA4-F1
#
_cell.length_a   1.000
_cell.length_b   1.000
_cell.length_c   1.000
_cell.angle_alpha   90.00
_cell.angle_beta   90.00
_cell.angle_gamma   90.00
#
_symmetry.space_group_name_H-M   'P 1'
#
loop_
_entity.id
_entity.type
_entity.pdbx_description
1 polymer ?
#
loop_
_entity_poly.entity_id
_entity_poly.type
_entity_poly.pdbx_seq_one_letter_code
_entity_poly.pdbx_strand_id
1 'polypeptide(L)'
;MYHECKLIHADFSEYNLLWFEDTVYVIDVAQSVEPYHPNAYTYLLRDCTNLSTFFSRRSLNEYVLTPEETFNHVTNLAFEKRGQEFLSEVQAYEKNIRLQSEAVKEKEDFSFDYFFNQTKKLTDDDDDDSSSNEDIADEDDDDYVDITSGDECLNRIPFSSGKKSPARKAKVVKNSP
;
A
#
# COMPACT_ATOMS: atom_id res chain seq x y z
N MET A 1 8.47 1.91 -6.36
CA MET A 1 7.27 2.18 -5.54
C MET A 1 6.04 1.46 -6.07
N TYR A 2 5.47 1.84 -7.22
CA TYR A 2 4.25 1.22 -7.74
C TYR A 2 4.41 -0.28 -8.10
N HIS A 3 5.37 -0.64 -8.95
CA HIS A 3 5.48 -2.03 -9.45
C HIS A 3 5.96 -3.05 -8.41
N GLU A 4 6.99 -2.71 -7.64
CA GLU A 4 7.63 -3.61 -6.68
C GLU A 4 6.95 -3.58 -5.31
N CYS A 5 6.76 -2.38 -4.75
CA CYS A 5 6.21 -2.21 -3.40
C CYS A 5 4.67 -2.21 -3.38
N LYS A 6 4.01 -2.11 -4.54
CA LYS A 6 2.55 -1.98 -4.64
C LYS A 6 2.00 -0.82 -3.82
N LEU A 7 2.69 0.32 -3.88
CA LEU A 7 2.32 1.54 -3.17
C LEU A 7 2.28 2.74 -4.10
N ILE A 8 1.33 3.63 -3.83
CA ILE A 8 1.20 4.97 -4.40
C ILE A 8 1.50 5.95 -3.28
N HIS A 9 2.39 6.93 -3.50
CA HIS A 9 2.82 7.85 -2.46
C HIS A 9 1.68 8.71 -1.93
N ALA A 10 0.75 9.09 -2.81
CA ALA A 10 -0.44 9.87 -2.54
C ALA A 10 -0.21 11.30 -2.03
N ASP A 11 1.05 11.74 -1.96
CA ASP A 11 1.44 13.12 -1.76
C ASP A 11 2.83 13.40 -2.36
N PHE A 12 3.09 12.89 -3.55
CA PHE A 12 4.40 13.03 -4.16
C PHE A 12 4.60 14.44 -4.73
N SER A 13 5.65 15.10 -4.29
CA SER A 13 6.05 16.44 -4.72
C SER A 13 7.54 16.64 -4.51
N GLU A 14 8.09 17.76 -4.98
CA GLU A 14 9.49 18.12 -4.78
C GLU A 14 9.90 18.28 -3.31
N TYR A 15 8.94 18.54 -2.43
CA TYR A 15 9.19 18.71 -1.00
C TYR A 15 9.52 17.37 -0.34
N ASN A 16 9.11 16.26 -0.97
CA ASN A 16 9.32 14.89 -0.50
C ASN A 16 10.53 14.22 -1.18
N LEU A 17 11.38 15.01 -1.86
CA LEU A 17 12.62 14.57 -2.49
C LEU A 17 13.84 15.18 -1.80
N LEU A 18 14.74 14.33 -1.33
CA LEU A 18 16.07 14.73 -0.84
C LEU A 18 17.14 14.39 -1.87
N TRP A 19 18.07 15.31 -2.09
CA TRP A 19 19.24 15.09 -2.96
C TRP A 19 20.49 14.93 -2.09
N PHE A 20 21.16 13.78 -2.21
CA PHE A 20 22.40 13.51 -1.49
C PHE A 20 23.30 12.58 -2.32
N GLU A 21 24.58 12.93 -2.47
CA GLU A 21 25.57 12.14 -3.23
C GLU A 21 25.07 11.66 -4.61
N ASP A 22 24.66 12.60 -5.45
CA ASP A 22 24.13 12.35 -6.81
C ASP A 22 22.94 11.38 -6.88
N THR A 23 22.25 11.20 -5.75
CA THR A 23 21.13 10.27 -5.60
C THR A 23 19.91 11.00 -5.06
N VAL A 24 18.74 10.69 -5.62
CA VAL A 24 17.43 11.16 -5.15
C VAL A 24 16.88 10.15 -4.15
N TYR A 25 16.53 10.62 -2.95
CA TYR A 25 15.84 9.86 -1.92
C TYR A 25 14.41 10.36 -1.79
N VAL A 26 13.47 9.43 -1.76
CA VAL A 26 12.05 9.73 -1.49
C VAL A 26 11.80 9.56 0.00
N ILE A 27 11.20 10.57 0.63
CA ILE A 27 10.85 10.56 2.05
C ILE A 27 9.34 10.75 2.23
N ASP A 28 8.88 10.70 3.47
CA ASP A 28 7.48 10.93 3.86
C ASP A 28 6.46 9.97 3.21
N VAL A 29 6.75 8.67 3.30
CA VAL A 29 5.88 7.61 2.76
C VAL A 29 4.74 7.21 3.70
N ALA A 30 4.59 7.88 4.85
CA ALA A 30 3.60 7.53 5.87
C ALA A 30 2.14 7.62 5.38
N GLN A 31 1.89 8.46 4.38
CA GLN A 31 0.57 8.64 3.75
C GLN A 31 0.37 7.81 2.48
N SER A 32 1.31 6.90 2.16
CA SER A 32 1.20 6.06 0.96
C SER A 32 0.01 5.11 1.05
N VAL A 33 -0.65 4.89 -0.07
CA VAL A 33 -1.83 4.02 -0.18
C VAL A 33 -1.57 2.86 -1.11
N GLU A 34 -2.29 1.76 -0.87
CA GLU A 34 -2.33 0.62 -1.79
C GLU A 34 -3.17 0.95 -3.04
N PRO A 35 -2.90 0.31 -4.19
CA PRO A 35 -3.69 0.46 -5.43
C PRO A 35 -5.19 0.15 -5.29
N TYR A 36 -5.58 -0.62 -4.28
CA TYR A 36 -6.98 -0.97 -4.02
C TYR A 36 -7.76 0.11 -3.24
N HIS A 37 -7.08 1.17 -2.80
CA HIS A 37 -7.73 2.30 -2.13
C HIS A 37 -8.70 3.01 -3.10
N PRO A 38 -9.89 3.47 -2.65
CA PRO A 38 -10.93 4.03 -3.52
C PRO A 38 -10.49 5.20 -4.41
N ASN A 39 -9.46 5.95 -3.99
CA ASN A 39 -8.92 7.11 -4.70
C ASN A 39 -7.46 6.93 -5.11
N ALA A 40 -6.95 5.70 -5.15
CA ALA A 40 -5.52 5.43 -5.31
C ALA A 40 -4.94 6.04 -6.60
N TYR A 41 -5.61 5.81 -7.74
CA TYR A 41 -5.15 6.27 -9.05
C TYR A 41 -5.43 7.77 -9.26
N THR A 42 -6.47 8.32 -8.64
CA THR A 42 -6.68 9.77 -8.56
C THR A 42 -5.50 10.44 -7.84
N TYR A 43 -5.00 9.85 -6.75
CA TYR A 43 -3.79 10.35 -6.09
C TYR A 43 -2.54 10.16 -6.94
N LEU A 44 -2.38 9.02 -7.63
CA LEU A 44 -1.27 8.81 -8.55
C LEU A 44 -1.25 9.84 -9.68
N LEU A 45 -2.40 10.20 -10.24
CA LEU A 45 -2.49 11.24 -11.27
C LEU A 45 -2.09 12.61 -10.72
N ARG A 46 -2.45 12.93 -9.47
CA ARG A 46 -2.00 14.15 -8.78
C ARG A 46 -0.47 14.14 -8.62
N ASP A 47 0.09 13.04 -8.16
CA ASP A 47 1.53 12.84 -8.00
C ASP A 47 2.28 13.07 -9.33
N CYS A 48 1.80 12.47 -10.42
CA CYS A 48 2.35 12.69 -11.76
C CYS A 48 2.25 14.16 -12.19
N THR A 49 1.13 14.82 -11.91
CA THR A 49 0.90 16.23 -12.26
C THR A 49 1.87 17.16 -11.52
N ASN A 50 2.09 16.92 -10.22
CA ASN A 50 3.02 17.68 -9.39
C ASN A 50 4.44 17.59 -9.96
N LEU A 51 4.92 16.39 -10.26
CA LEU A 51 6.24 16.17 -10.83
C LEU A 51 6.39 16.84 -12.20
N SER A 52 5.48 16.56 -13.14
CA SER A 52 5.55 17.13 -14.49
C SER A 52 5.56 18.66 -14.43
N THR A 53 4.76 19.26 -13.54
CA THR A 53 4.74 20.71 -13.33
C THR A 53 6.07 21.23 -12.76
N PHE A 54 6.62 20.55 -11.76
CA PHE A 54 7.89 20.92 -11.12
C PHE A 54 9.07 20.95 -12.11
N PHE A 55 9.19 19.91 -12.95
CA PHE A 55 10.26 19.81 -13.93
C PHE A 55 10.04 20.72 -15.14
N SER A 56 8.80 20.91 -15.59
CA SER A 56 8.49 21.83 -16.69
C SER A 56 8.91 23.27 -16.36
N ARG A 57 8.73 23.69 -15.11
CA ARG A 57 9.14 25.03 -14.65
C ARG A 57 10.66 25.26 -14.67
N ARG A 58 11.48 24.21 -14.75
CA ARG A 58 12.95 24.27 -14.74
C ARG A 58 13.59 24.20 -16.12
N SER A 59 12.82 24.51 -17.17
CA SER A 59 13.27 24.47 -18.57
C SER A 59 13.65 23.07 -19.06
N LEU A 60 13.13 22.01 -18.42
CA LEU A 60 13.34 20.61 -18.82
C LEU A 60 12.19 20.07 -19.69
N ASN A 61 11.41 20.96 -20.32
CA ASN A 61 10.20 20.61 -21.07
C ASN A 61 10.41 19.53 -22.14
N GLU A 62 11.60 19.43 -22.73
CA GLU A 62 11.93 18.42 -23.75
C GLU A 62 12.05 17.00 -23.17
N TYR A 63 12.36 16.88 -21.88
CA TYR A 63 12.59 15.61 -21.20
C TYR A 63 11.44 15.18 -20.28
N VAL A 64 10.41 16.03 -20.15
CA VAL A 64 9.30 15.84 -19.21
C VAL A 64 8.08 15.36 -19.97
N LEU A 65 7.62 14.16 -19.64
CA LEU A 65 6.36 13.60 -20.13
C LEU A 65 5.17 14.38 -19.55
N THR A 66 4.06 14.38 -20.28
CA THR A 66 2.82 14.94 -19.73
C THR A 66 2.36 14.13 -18.51
N PRO A 67 1.51 14.69 -17.63
CA PRO A 67 0.99 13.94 -16.48
C PRO A 67 0.28 12.65 -16.91
N GLU A 68 -0.48 12.69 -18.01
CA GLU A 68 -1.20 11.53 -18.55
C GLU A 68 -0.23 10.46 -19.08
N GLU A 69 0.80 10.88 -19.82
CA GLU A 69 1.83 9.98 -20.35
C GLU A 69 2.64 9.33 -19.22
N THR A 70 2.99 10.11 -18.20
CA THR A 70 3.69 9.62 -17.00
C THR A 70 2.83 8.60 -16.26
N PHE A 71 1.54 8.89 -16.09
CA PHE A 71 0.60 7.97 -15.45
C PHE A 71 0.47 6.66 -16.23
N ASN A 72 0.29 6.73 -17.55
CA ASN A 72 0.21 5.57 -18.42
C ASN A 72 1.50 4.74 -18.35
N HIS A 73 2.66 5.40 -18.33
CA HIS A 73 3.95 4.75 -18.19
C HIS A 73 4.12 4.03 -16.83
N VAL A 74 3.70 4.63 -15.72
CA VAL A 74 3.79 4.02 -14.39
C VAL A 74 2.79 2.87 -14.22
N THR A 75 1.60 2.98 -14.79
CA THR A 75 0.53 1.98 -14.62
C THR A 75 0.56 0.88 -15.68
N ASN A 76 1.31 1.06 -16.77
CA ASN A 76 1.21 0.28 -18.01
C ASN A 76 -0.21 0.27 -18.61
N LEU A 77 -0.97 1.33 -18.38
CA LEU A 77 -2.27 1.55 -19.00
C LEU A 77 -2.12 2.40 -20.27
N ALA A 78 -3.10 2.30 -21.16
CA ALA A 78 -3.09 3.00 -22.45
C ALA A 78 -4.37 3.84 -22.59
N PHE A 79 -4.58 4.79 -21.67
CA PHE A 79 -5.67 5.74 -21.78
C PHE A 79 -5.36 6.76 -22.89
N GLU A 80 -6.30 6.93 -23.82
CA GLU A 80 -6.13 7.79 -25.00
C GLU A 80 -6.62 9.22 -24.75
N LYS A 81 -7.52 9.41 -23.78
CA LYS A 81 -8.14 10.70 -23.49
C LYS A 81 -7.15 11.66 -22.83
N ARG A 82 -7.51 12.94 -22.74
CA ARG A 82 -6.67 13.97 -22.11
C ARG A 82 -7.49 14.91 -21.22
N GLY A 83 -6.81 15.61 -20.31
CA GLY A 83 -7.44 16.60 -19.44
C GLY A 83 -8.56 16.01 -18.55
N GLN A 84 -9.73 16.67 -18.52
CA GLN A 84 -10.85 16.24 -17.66
C GLN A 84 -11.41 14.85 -18.03
N GLU A 85 -11.37 14.50 -19.32
CA GLU A 85 -11.84 13.21 -19.79
C GLU A 85 -10.94 12.07 -19.33
N PHE A 86 -9.63 12.32 -19.22
CA PHE A 86 -8.66 11.37 -18.67
C PHE A 86 -8.93 11.12 -17.18
N LEU A 87 -9.15 12.17 -16.39
CA LEU A 87 -9.52 12.02 -14.98
C LEU A 87 -10.80 11.17 -14.81
N SER A 88 -11.80 11.42 -15.65
CA SER A 88 -13.06 10.66 -15.63
C SER A 88 -12.83 9.18 -15.94
N GLU A 89 -11.92 8.89 -16.88
CA GLU A 89 -11.53 7.53 -17.25
C GLU A 89 -10.77 6.82 -16.13
N VAL A 90 -9.84 7.51 -15.47
CA VAL A 90 -9.13 7.01 -14.29
C VAL A 90 -10.12 6.66 -13.17
N GLN A 91 -11.07 7.54 -12.86
CA GLN A 91 -12.08 7.28 -11.84
C GLN A 91 -13.01 6.11 -12.19
N ALA A 92 -13.36 5.97 -13.47
CA ALA A 92 -14.13 4.81 -13.94
C ALA A 92 -13.34 3.51 -13.75
N TYR A 93 -12.03 3.53 -14.02
CA TYR A 93 -11.14 2.40 -13.80
C TYR A 93 -11.02 2.04 -12.31
N GLU A 94 -10.86 3.03 -11.42
CA GLU A 94 -10.85 2.84 -9.96
C GLU A 94 -12.11 2.14 -9.47
N LYS A 95 -13.28 2.62 -9.93
CA LYS A 95 -14.56 2.04 -9.57
C LYS A 95 -14.67 0.59 -10.04
N ASN A 96 -14.19 0.27 -11.23
CA ASN A 96 -14.20 -1.10 -11.75
C ASN A 96 -13.32 -2.04 -10.92
N ILE A 97 -12.12 -1.60 -10.51
CA ILE A 97 -11.25 -2.39 -9.62
C ILE A 97 -11.95 -2.68 -8.29
N ARG A 98 -12.58 -1.67 -7.70
CA ARG A 98 -13.29 -1.82 -6.43
C ARG A 98 -14.46 -2.80 -6.54
N LEU A 99 -15.28 -2.68 -7.58
CA LEU A 99 -16.41 -3.60 -7.78
C LEU A 99 -15.93 -5.04 -7.99
N GLN A 100 -14.79 -5.24 -8.67
CA GLN A 100 -14.20 -6.56 -8.82
C GLN A 100 -13.72 -7.14 -7.48
N SER A 101 -13.11 -6.32 -6.61
CA SER A 101 -12.65 -6.80 -5.30
C SER A 101 -13.81 -7.14 -4.36
N GLU A 102 -14.91 -6.38 -4.42
CA GLU A 102 -16.14 -6.66 -3.67
C GLU A 102 -16.81 -7.97 -4.16
N ALA A 103 -16.89 -8.20 -5.47
CA ALA A 103 -17.47 -9.43 -6.04
C ALA A 103 -16.65 -10.71 -5.75
N VAL A 104 -15.34 -10.58 -5.46
CA VAL A 104 -14.49 -11.71 -5.04
C VAL A 104 -14.74 -12.03 -3.56
N LYS A 105 -14.95 -11.02 -2.71
CA LYS A 105 -15.28 -11.23 -1.29
C LYS A 105 -16.58 -12.01 -1.10
N GLU A 106 -17.59 -11.77 -1.94
CA GLU A 106 -18.85 -12.54 -1.90
C GLU A 106 -18.68 -14.04 -2.24
N LYS A 107 -17.57 -14.44 -2.88
CA LYS A 107 -17.34 -15.85 -3.27
C LYS A 107 -16.46 -16.62 -2.30
N GLU A 108 -15.71 -15.96 -1.44
CA GLU A 108 -14.83 -16.58 -0.43
C GLU A 108 -15.46 -16.52 0.96
N ASP A 109 -16.73 -16.91 1.07
CA ASP A 109 -17.48 -16.97 2.33
C ASP A 109 -17.09 -18.18 3.21
N PHE A 110 -15.80 -18.55 3.21
CA PHE A 110 -15.16 -19.36 4.26
C PHE A 110 -14.53 -18.45 5.33
N SER A 111 -15.25 -17.37 5.67
CA SER A 111 -14.86 -16.35 6.63
C SER A 111 -14.84 -16.93 8.05
N PHE A 112 -14.05 -16.32 8.94
CA PHE A 112 -14.04 -16.55 10.39
C PHE A 112 -15.46 -16.58 11.00
N ASP A 113 -16.41 -15.86 10.41
CA ASP A 113 -17.83 -15.87 10.74
C ASP A 113 -18.48 -17.26 10.60
N TYR A 114 -18.07 -18.07 9.63
CA TYR A 114 -18.55 -19.45 9.49
C TYR A 114 -18.18 -20.27 10.72
N PHE A 115 -16.92 -20.20 11.17
CA PHE A 115 -16.46 -20.89 12.37
C PHE A 115 -17.08 -20.33 13.65
N PHE A 116 -17.23 -19.00 13.75
CA PHE A 116 -17.84 -18.33 14.90
C PHE A 116 -19.34 -18.66 15.05
N ASN A 117 -20.08 -18.69 13.93
CA ASN A 117 -21.48 -19.11 13.91
C ASN A 117 -21.64 -20.61 14.20
N GLN A 118 -20.69 -21.43 13.77
CA GLN A 118 -20.68 -22.87 14.07
C GLN A 118 -20.47 -23.12 15.56
N THR A 119 -19.58 -22.37 16.23
CA THR A 119 -19.36 -22.49 17.68
C THR A 119 -20.57 -22.04 18.48
N LYS A 120 -21.29 -21.01 18.04
CA LYS A 120 -22.50 -20.51 18.70
C LYS A 120 -23.66 -21.50 18.60
N LYS A 121 -23.81 -22.19 17.47
CA LYS A 121 -24.81 -23.25 17.29
C LYS A 121 -24.53 -24.54 18.07
N LEU A 122 -23.29 -24.77 18.50
CA LEU A 122 -22.92 -25.95 19.29
C LEU A 122 -23.09 -25.75 20.80
N THR A 123 -23.34 -24.52 21.26
CA THR A 123 -23.59 -24.19 22.66
C THR A 123 -25.07 -24.05 23.01
N ASP A 124 -25.98 -24.22 22.04
CA ASP A 124 -27.43 -24.04 22.24
C ASP A 124 -28.19 -25.36 22.54
N ASP A 125 -27.49 -26.50 22.70
CA ASP A 125 -28.13 -27.81 22.94
C ASP A 125 -27.99 -28.38 24.38
N ASP A 126 -27.31 -27.68 25.30
CA ASP A 126 -27.28 -28.07 26.72
C ASP A 126 -27.36 -26.81 27.60
N ASP A 127 -28.58 -26.37 27.95
CA ASP A 127 -29.00 -26.09 29.33
C ASP A 127 -30.32 -25.30 29.35
N ASP A 128 -31.38 -26.03 29.69
CA ASP A 128 -32.59 -25.49 30.29
C ASP A 128 -32.24 -25.05 31.72
N ASP A 129 -31.89 -23.77 31.92
CA ASP A 129 -32.13 -23.13 33.20
C ASP A 129 -32.59 -21.67 33.05
N SER A 130 -33.68 -21.40 33.76
CA SER A 130 -34.40 -20.15 33.83
C SER A 130 -33.69 -19.10 34.70
N SER A 131 -33.88 -17.81 34.34
CA SER A 131 -33.48 -16.60 35.09
C SER A 131 -31.97 -16.27 35.03
N SER A 132 -31.51 -15.05 34.76
CA SER A 132 -32.05 -13.72 35.11
C SER A 132 -31.52 -12.68 34.13
N ASN A 133 -32.26 -11.59 33.93
CA ASN A 133 -31.65 -10.32 33.51
C ASN A 133 -30.54 -9.96 34.49
N GLU A 134 -29.32 -9.80 34.02
CA GLU A 134 -28.35 -8.91 34.64
C GLU A 134 -27.83 -7.97 33.56
N ASP A 135 -28.36 -6.74 33.62
CA ASP A 135 -27.76 -5.56 33.04
C ASP A 135 -26.30 -5.50 33.52
N ILE A 136 -25.33 -5.60 32.61
CA ILE A 136 -23.96 -5.16 32.91
C ILE A 136 -23.77 -3.81 32.26
N ALA A 137 -23.76 -2.83 33.15
CA ALA A 137 -23.57 -1.42 32.90
C ALA A 137 -22.23 -1.12 32.22
N ASP A 138 -22.24 -0.04 31.44
CA ASP A 138 -21.05 0.71 31.10
C ASP A 138 -20.32 1.10 32.41
N GLU A 139 -19.17 0.50 32.66
CA GLU A 139 -18.19 1.02 33.62
C GLU A 139 -16.94 1.41 32.83
N ASP A 140 -16.85 2.72 32.57
CA ASP A 140 -15.58 3.41 32.47
C ASP A 140 -14.74 3.06 33.71
N ASP A 141 -13.58 2.45 33.54
CA ASP A 141 -12.49 2.58 34.50
C ASP A 141 -11.14 2.51 33.77
N ASP A 142 -10.49 3.67 33.76
CA ASP A 142 -9.10 3.90 33.42
C ASP A 142 -8.21 3.17 34.43
N ASP A 143 -7.38 2.22 33.99
CA ASP A 143 -6.21 1.80 34.77
C ASP A 143 -5.00 1.52 33.85
N TYR A 144 -4.28 2.62 33.56
CA TYR A 144 -2.95 2.62 32.97
C TYR A 144 -1.91 2.19 34.03
N VAL A 145 -1.44 0.95 33.96
CA VAL A 145 -0.33 0.44 34.78
C VAL A 145 1.00 0.58 34.04
N ASP A 146 1.83 1.50 34.54
CA ASP A 146 3.24 1.69 34.20
C ASP A 146 4.09 0.51 34.71
N ILE A 147 4.82 -0.14 33.81
CA ILE A 147 5.96 -1.01 34.17
C ILE A 147 7.14 -0.65 33.28
N THR A 148 7.89 0.37 33.70
CA THR A 148 9.31 0.49 33.39
C THR A 148 10.13 -0.31 34.42
N SER A 149 10.96 -1.23 33.91
CA SER A 149 12.28 -1.68 34.44
C SER A 149 12.47 -3.19 34.45
N GLY A 150 13.52 -3.66 33.77
CA GLY A 150 14.36 -4.74 34.27
C GLY A 150 14.29 -6.11 33.57
N ASP A 151 15.16 -6.27 32.59
CA ASP A 151 16.11 -7.39 32.44
C ASP A 151 15.70 -8.82 32.05
N GLU A 152 16.34 -9.22 30.94
CA GLU A 152 17.02 -10.51 30.70
C GLU A 152 16.24 -11.77 30.28
N CYS A 153 16.48 -12.09 28.99
CA CYS A 153 17.10 -13.35 28.53
C CYS A 153 16.23 -14.58 28.16
N LEU A 154 16.30 -14.85 26.85
CA LEU A 154 16.71 -16.11 26.21
C LEU A 154 15.65 -17.15 25.79
N ASN A 155 15.72 -17.41 24.47
CA ASN A 155 15.65 -18.70 23.74
C ASN A 155 14.43 -18.85 22.81
N ARG A 156 14.49 -19.41 21.58
CA ARG A 156 15.54 -19.91 20.68
C ARG A 156 14.80 -20.70 19.58
N ILE A 157 14.77 -20.29 18.30
CA ILE A 157 14.57 -21.18 17.13
C ILE A 157 15.31 -20.58 15.90
N PRO A 158 16.02 -21.36 15.05
CA PRO A 158 17.28 -20.93 14.44
C PRO A 158 17.20 -20.41 12.99
N PHE A 159 18.14 -19.52 12.67
CA PHE A 159 18.56 -19.18 11.30
C PHE A 159 19.35 -20.34 10.70
N SER A 160 18.91 -20.84 9.54
CA SER A 160 19.72 -21.71 8.68
C SER A 160 20.43 -20.88 7.60
N SER A 161 21.73 -21.09 7.51
CA SER A 161 22.69 -20.41 6.65
C SER A 161 22.68 -20.88 5.20
N GLY A 162 22.67 -19.92 4.27
CA GLY A 162 23.65 -19.84 3.17
C GLY A 162 23.46 -20.74 1.93
N LYS A 163 23.18 -20.11 0.78
CA LYS A 163 23.87 -20.39 -0.49
C LYS A 163 24.23 -19.08 -1.20
N LYS A 164 25.53 -18.92 -1.46
CA LYS A 164 26.16 -17.80 -2.20
C LYS A 164 25.81 -17.89 -3.68
N SER A 165 25.42 -16.77 -4.30
CA SER A 165 25.37 -16.61 -5.75
C SER A 165 26.60 -15.83 -6.24
N PRO A 166 27.25 -16.21 -7.36
CA PRO A 166 28.57 -15.70 -7.72
C PRO A 166 28.54 -14.35 -8.43
N ALA A 167 29.54 -13.53 -8.11
CA ALA A 167 29.84 -12.24 -8.73
C ALA A 167 30.17 -12.36 -10.22
N ARG A 168 29.53 -11.54 -11.07
CA ARG A 168 29.92 -11.35 -12.47
C ARG A 168 30.92 -10.21 -12.57
N LYS A 169 32.16 -10.53 -12.99
CA LYS A 169 33.22 -9.57 -13.31
C LYS A 169 32.89 -8.84 -14.61
N ALA A 170 32.93 -7.51 -14.58
CA ALA A 170 32.88 -6.66 -15.77
C ALA A 170 34.18 -6.81 -16.58
N LYS A 171 34.06 -7.04 -17.89
CA LYS A 171 35.19 -7.13 -18.82
C LYS A 171 35.28 -5.81 -19.58
N VAL A 172 36.33 -5.04 -19.27
CA VAL A 172 36.73 -3.84 -19.99
C VAL A 172 37.17 -4.25 -21.40
N VAL A 173 36.49 -3.74 -22.43
CA VAL A 173 36.93 -3.83 -23.82
C VAL A 173 37.60 -2.51 -24.17
N LYS A 174 38.94 -2.52 -24.20
CA LYS A 174 39.72 -1.56 -24.96
C LYS A 174 39.82 -2.08 -26.38
N ASN A 175 39.70 -1.20 -27.38
CA ASN A 175 40.49 -1.25 -28.60
C ASN A 175 40.37 0.10 -29.34
N SER A 176 41.50 0.80 -29.41
CA SER A 176 41.90 1.74 -30.48
C SER A 176 42.70 0.92 -31.53
N PRO A 177 43.22 1.46 -32.65
CA PRO A 177 43.50 2.86 -33.02
C PRO A 177 42.37 3.54 -33.80
#